data_AF-A0A0C9U866-F1
#
_entry.id   AF-A0A0C9U866-F1
#
_cell.length_a   1.000
_cell.length_b   1.000
_cell.length_c   1.000
_cell.angle_alpha   90.00
_cell.angle_beta   90.00
_cell.angle_gamma   90.00
#
_symmetry.space_group_name_H-M   'P 1'
#
loop_
_entity.id
_entity.type
_entity.pdbx_description
1 polymer ?
#
loop_
_entity_poly.entity_id
_entity_poly.type
_entity_poly.pdbx_seq_one_letter_code
_entity_poly.pdbx_strand_id
1 'polypeptide(L)'
;MINKLRSELFLDGTRLQGAYRLLEEHKLLAFEDRYIRAVEEHALAGVGTFKLVVLFKRHHIWQEFEIEGWFDEYNRSIVVAHAFIISQSAEAHKILFTHIFSIMEQDTGQPARFHYIHGTGYEIFMVDGHGS
;
A
#
# COMPACT_ATOMS: atom_id res chain seq x y z
N MET A 1 6.19 -7.85 19.29
CA MET A 1 5.24 -8.78 18.64
C MET A 1 5.18 -8.56 17.13
N ILE A 2 5.03 -7.31 16.64
CA ILE A 2 4.95 -6.99 15.20
C ILE A 2 6.24 -7.28 14.41
N ASN A 3 7.42 -6.97 14.98
CA ASN A 3 8.71 -7.21 14.31
C ASN A 3 9.03 -8.70 14.11
N LYS A 4 8.53 -9.57 15.01
CA LYS A 4 8.70 -11.03 14.90
C LYS A 4 7.83 -11.62 13.79
N LEU A 5 6.60 -11.11 13.66
CA LEU A 5 5.70 -11.48 12.56
C LEU A 5 6.22 -10.97 11.21
N ARG A 6 6.82 -9.76 11.15
CA ARG A 6 7.48 -9.27 9.92
C ARG A 6 8.63 -10.22 9.53
N SER A 7 9.49 -10.65 10.45
CA SER A 7 10.59 -11.58 10.09
C SER A 7 10.14 -12.97 9.63
N GLU A 8 8.97 -13.45 10.04
CA GLU A 8 8.44 -14.76 9.61
C GLU A 8 7.76 -14.70 8.23
N LEU A 9 7.21 -13.53 7.86
CA LEU A 9 6.48 -13.33 6.60
C LEU A 9 7.36 -12.76 5.48
N PHE A 10 8.37 -11.97 5.84
CA PHE A 10 9.32 -11.42 4.89
C PHE A 10 10.64 -12.18 4.99
N LEU A 11 10.65 -13.40 4.44
CA LEU A 11 11.83 -14.27 4.44
C LEU A 11 13.04 -13.60 3.77
N ASP A 12 12.78 -12.71 2.81
CA ASP A 12 13.81 -11.91 2.12
C ASP A 12 13.98 -10.47 2.69
N GLY A 13 13.41 -10.23 3.87
CA GLY A 13 13.47 -8.95 4.59
C GLY A 13 12.43 -7.92 4.14
N THR A 14 12.30 -6.85 4.94
CA THR A 14 11.31 -5.77 4.75
C THR A 14 11.79 -4.65 3.81
N ARG A 15 12.79 -4.94 2.97
CA ARG A 15 13.35 -3.95 2.04
C ARG A 15 12.59 -3.99 0.72
N LEU A 16 12.73 -2.93 -0.08
CA LEU A 16 12.10 -2.80 -1.38
C LEU A 16 12.24 -4.03 -2.30
N GLN A 17 13.42 -4.66 -2.32
CA GLN A 17 13.64 -5.88 -3.12
C GLN A 17 12.79 -7.07 -2.65
N GLY A 18 12.60 -7.19 -1.34
CA GLY A 18 11.67 -8.16 -0.75
C GLY A 18 10.23 -7.85 -1.13
N ALA A 19 9.87 -6.55 -1.19
CA ALA A 19 8.54 -6.13 -1.63
C ALA A 19 8.25 -6.47 -3.10
N TYR A 20 9.21 -6.25 -4.01
CA TYR A 20 9.07 -6.67 -5.42
C TYR A 20 8.93 -8.19 -5.57
N ARG A 21 9.77 -8.96 -4.88
CA ARG A 21 9.70 -10.42 -4.94
C ARG A 21 8.36 -10.95 -4.41
N LEU A 22 7.94 -10.45 -3.26
CA LEU A 22 6.68 -10.85 -2.65
C LEU A 22 5.49 -10.41 -3.52
N LEU A 23 5.55 -9.27 -4.22
CA LEU A 23 4.55 -8.88 -5.21
C LEU A 23 4.47 -9.92 -6.35
N GLU A 24 5.59 -10.36 -6.92
CA GLU A 24 5.60 -11.38 -7.98
C GLU A 24 5.03 -12.72 -7.50
N GLU A 25 5.41 -13.16 -6.31
CA GLU A 25 4.85 -14.37 -5.70
C GLU A 25 3.33 -14.25 -5.50
N HIS A 26 2.88 -13.07 -5.06
CA HIS A 26 1.49 -12.82 -4.74
C HIS A 26 0.61 -12.66 -5.97
N LYS A 27 1.17 -12.37 -7.16
CA LYS A 27 0.41 -12.42 -8.42
C LYS A 27 -0.21 -13.80 -8.68
N LEU A 28 0.37 -14.86 -8.11
CA LEU A 28 -0.14 -16.23 -8.23
C LEU A 28 -1.31 -16.53 -7.28
N LEU A 29 -1.53 -15.69 -6.26
CA LEU A 29 -2.61 -15.83 -5.28
C LEU A 29 -3.89 -15.14 -5.75
N ALA A 30 -5.02 -15.61 -5.21
CA ALA A 30 -6.28 -14.87 -5.25
C ALA A 30 -6.09 -13.48 -4.62
N PHE A 31 -6.83 -12.48 -5.12
CA PHE A 31 -6.57 -11.07 -4.81
C PHE A 31 -6.72 -10.76 -3.32
N GLU A 32 -7.70 -11.38 -2.67
CA GLU A 32 -7.99 -11.29 -1.25
C GLU A 32 -6.86 -11.83 -0.35
N ASP A 33 -6.01 -12.69 -0.89
CA ASP A 33 -4.90 -13.32 -0.19
C ASP A 33 -3.57 -12.59 -0.44
N ARG A 34 -3.57 -11.54 -1.29
CA ARG A 34 -2.36 -10.78 -1.59
C ARG A 34 -2.03 -9.79 -0.48
N TYR A 35 -0.92 -10.07 0.19
CA TYR A 35 -0.32 -9.17 1.16
C TYR A 35 0.28 -7.88 0.54
N ILE A 36 1.08 -7.96 -0.52
CA ILE A 36 1.45 -6.78 -1.31
C ILE A 36 0.50 -6.65 -2.48
N ARG A 37 -0.15 -5.49 -2.59
CA ARG A 37 -1.11 -5.19 -3.66
C ARG A 37 -0.48 -4.43 -4.81
N ALA A 38 0.41 -3.48 -4.50
CA ALA A 38 1.08 -2.66 -5.51
C ALA A 38 2.45 -2.18 -5.02
N VAL A 39 3.38 -2.03 -5.95
CA VAL A 39 4.65 -1.32 -5.78
C VAL A 39 4.81 -0.43 -7.00
N GLU A 40 4.96 0.87 -6.80
CA GLU A 40 4.97 1.86 -7.87
C GLU A 40 6.02 2.93 -7.65
N GLU A 41 6.48 3.59 -8.70
CA GLU A 41 7.46 4.68 -8.62
C GLU A 41 6.81 6.03 -8.91
N HIS A 42 7.03 6.99 -8.02
CA HIS A 42 6.44 8.32 -8.06
C HIS A 42 7.50 9.39 -7.86
N ALA A 43 7.38 10.50 -8.60
CA ALA A 43 8.21 11.67 -8.39
C ALA A 43 7.47 12.70 -7.55
N LEU A 44 8.07 13.12 -6.44
CA LEU A 44 7.56 14.20 -5.60
C LEU A 44 8.44 15.45 -5.78
N ALA A 45 7.81 16.53 -6.26
CA ALA A 45 8.52 17.78 -6.54
C ALA A 45 9.25 18.30 -5.29
N GLY A 46 10.55 18.58 -5.42
CA GLY A 46 11.39 19.07 -4.32
C GLY A 46 11.88 18.01 -3.33
N VAL A 47 11.43 16.75 -3.45
CA VAL A 47 11.86 15.63 -2.60
C VAL A 47 12.63 14.58 -3.40
N GLY A 48 12.23 14.31 -4.66
CA GLY A 48 12.84 13.29 -5.51
C GLY A 48 11.88 12.15 -5.83
N THR A 49 12.41 11.04 -6.35
CA THR A 49 11.61 9.84 -6.63
C THR A 49 11.50 8.96 -5.39
N PHE A 50 10.31 8.43 -5.15
CA PHE A 50 10.03 7.47 -4.10
C PHE A 50 9.18 6.33 -4.66
N LYS A 51 9.19 5.17 -4.00
CA LYS A 51 8.37 4.03 -4.37
C LYS A 51 7.23 3.84 -3.38
N LEU A 52 6.00 3.88 -3.88
CA LEU A 52 4.78 3.64 -3.12
C LEU A 52 4.55 2.14 -3.00
N VAL A 53 4.49 1.62 -1.78
CA VAL A 53 4.18 0.21 -1.49
C VAL A 53 2.86 0.15 -0.73
N VAL A 54 1.89 -0.58 -1.28
CA VAL A 54 0.58 -0.78 -0.65
C VAL A 54 0.48 -2.21 -0.12
N LEU A 55 0.36 -2.31 1.20
CA LEU A 55 0.34 -3.55 1.96
C LEU A 55 -1.02 -3.77 2.59
N PHE A 56 -1.45 -5.02 2.63
CA PHE A 56 -2.72 -5.41 3.21
C PHE A 56 -2.61 -6.75 3.92
N LYS A 57 -3.03 -6.82 5.18
CA LYS A 57 -3.06 -8.10 5.90
C LYS A 57 -4.47 -8.44 6.32
N ARG A 58 -4.91 -9.66 6.04
CA ARG A 58 -6.14 -10.20 6.62
C ARG A 58 -5.81 -10.98 7.89
N HIS A 59 -6.38 -10.56 9.01
CA HIS A 59 -6.42 -11.34 10.25
C HIS A 59 -7.86 -11.81 10.49
N HIS A 60 -8.04 -12.82 11.36
CA HIS A 60 -9.36 -13.38 11.68
C HIS A 60 -10.38 -12.34 12.20
N ILE A 61 -9.91 -11.23 12.78
CA ILE A 61 -10.75 -10.24 13.48
C ILE A 61 -10.65 -8.84 12.85
N TRP A 62 -9.54 -8.52 12.21
CA TRP A 62 -9.26 -7.21 11.66
C TRP A 62 -8.33 -7.32 10.45
N GLN A 63 -8.27 -6.27 9.65
CA GLN A 63 -7.43 -6.13 8.48
C GLN A 63 -6.47 -4.97 8.71
N GLU A 64 -5.21 -5.19 8.36
CA GLU A 64 -4.15 -4.18 8.37
C GLU A 64 -4.02 -3.56 6.99
N PHE A 65 -3.89 -2.25 6.92
CA PHE A 65 -3.61 -1.53 5.70
C PHE A 65 -2.45 -0.56 5.93
N GLU A 66 -1.39 -0.67 5.13
CA GLU A 66 -0.19 0.16 5.26
C GLU A 66 0.19 0.71 3.87
N ILE A 67 0.45 2.01 3.80
CA ILE A 67 1.02 2.70 2.64
C ILE A 67 2.39 3.20 3.05
N GLU A 68 3.43 2.75 2.35
CA GLU A 68 4.79 3.15 2.59
C GLU A 68 5.37 3.88 1.37
N GLY A 69 6.11 4.96 1.62
CA GLY A 69 6.98 5.60 0.63
C GLY A 69 8.43 5.18 0.89
N TRP A 70 9.05 4.50 -0.08
CA TRP A 70 10.44 4.08 -0.02
C TRP A 70 11.36 5.05 -0.77
N PHE A 71 12.41 5.52 -0.12
CA PHE A 71 13.40 6.42 -0.69
C PHE A 71 14.74 5.70 -0.84
N ASP A 72 15.10 5.38 -2.09
CA ASP A 72 16.33 4.65 -2.39
C ASP A 72 17.59 5.43 -2.01
N GLU A 73 17.59 6.76 -2.22
CA GLU A 73 18.71 7.64 -1.89
C GLU A 73 19.14 7.52 -0.42
N TYR A 74 18.18 7.32 0.49
CA TYR A 74 18.42 7.21 1.92
C TYR A 74 18.38 5.76 2.43
N ASN A 75 18.02 4.80 1.57
CA ASN A 75 17.76 3.40 1.93
C ASN A 75 16.79 3.28 3.13
N ARG A 76 15.69 4.05 3.10
CA ARG A 76 14.69 4.14 4.18
C ARG A 76 13.27 4.15 3.62
N SER A 77 12.34 3.54 4.35
CA SER A 77 10.90 3.75 4.17
C SER A 77 10.35 4.75 5.16
N ILE A 78 9.28 5.42 4.76
CA ILE A 78 8.39 6.20 5.61
C ILE A 78 7.00 5.61 5.45
N VAL A 79 6.38 5.22 6.56
CA VAL A 79 4.96 4.83 6.56
C VAL A 79 4.13 6.11 6.46
N VAL A 80 3.41 6.27 5.35
CA VAL A 80 2.59 7.46 5.07
C VAL A 80 1.17 7.27 5.61
N ALA A 81 0.66 6.04 5.62
CA ALA A 81 -0.59 5.70 6.26
C ALA A 81 -0.53 4.28 6.85
N HIS A 82 -1.08 4.12 8.06
CA HIS A 82 -1.25 2.81 8.69
C HIS A 82 -2.61 2.77 9.38
N ALA A 83 -3.46 1.82 8.99
CA ALA A 83 -4.83 1.74 9.44
C ALA A 83 -5.26 0.29 9.70
N PHE A 84 -6.20 0.14 10.63
CA PHE A 84 -6.81 -1.12 11.00
C PHE A 84 -8.31 -1.04 10.75
N ILE A 85 -8.86 -2.02 10.04
CA ILE A 85 -10.29 -2.08 9.71
C ILE A 85 -10.89 -3.45 10.05
N ILE A 86 -12.07 -3.46 10.65
CA ILE A 86 -12.77 -4.72 11.03
C ILE A 86 -13.82 -5.16 9.99
N SER A 87 -14.15 -4.27 9.05
CA SER A 87 -15.16 -4.51 8.03
C SER A 87 -14.52 -4.73 6.67
N GLN A 88 -14.92 -5.81 6.00
CA GLN A 88 -14.44 -6.12 4.65
C GLN A 88 -15.29 -5.49 3.55
N SER A 89 -16.33 -4.75 3.90
CA SER A 89 -17.26 -4.20 2.90
C SER A 89 -16.56 -3.17 2.01
N ALA A 90 -17.02 -3.07 0.76
CA ALA A 90 -16.57 -2.06 -0.19
C ALA A 90 -16.75 -0.63 0.36
N GLU A 91 -17.86 -0.38 1.07
CA GLU A 91 -18.14 0.93 1.68
C GLU A 91 -17.12 1.28 2.77
N ALA A 92 -16.73 0.30 3.60
CA ALA A 92 -15.75 0.53 4.65
C ALA A 92 -14.35 0.82 4.08
N HIS A 93 -13.97 0.11 3.01
CA HIS A 93 -12.74 0.40 2.27
C HIS A 93 -12.81 1.78 1.60
N LYS A 94 -13.94 2.14 0.99
CA LYS A 94 -14.13 3.48 0.40
C LYS A 94 -13.93 4.58 1.43
N ILE A 95 -14.56 4.46 2.61
CA ILE A 95 -14.37 5.40 3.72
C ILE A 95 -12.89 5.48 4.12
N LEU A 96 -12.23 4.33 4.30
CA LEU A 96 -10.82 4.28 4.66
C LEU A 96 -9.94 5.02 3.66
N PHE A 97 -10.09 4.71 2.37
CA PHE A 97 -9.32 5.34 1.29
C PHE A 97 -9.60 6.83 1.20
N THR A 98 -10.86 7.26 1.29
CA THR A 98 -11.23 8.68 1.30
C THR A 98 -10.54 9.43 2.44
N HIS A 99 -10.51 8.86 3.65
CA HIS A 99 -9.82 9.48 4.78
C HIS A 99 -8.31 9.57 4.56
N ILE A 100 -7.67 8.50 4.10
CA ILE A 100 -6.23 8.49 3.82
C ILE A 100 -5.87 9.55 2.79
N PHE A 101 -6.59 9.61 1.66
CA PHE A 101 -6.30 10.58 0.61
C PHE A 101 -6.60 12.02 1.04
N SER A 102 -7.63 12.24 1.87
CA SER A 102 -7.90 13.57 2.42
C SER A 102 -6.79 14.05 3.36
N ILE A 103 -6.22 13.17 4.18
CA ILE A 103 -5.08 13.50 5.04
C ILE A 103 -3.86 13.83 4.18
N MET A 104 -3.55 12.98 3.18
CA MET A 104 -2.44 13.23 2.27
C MET A 104 -2.58 14.58 1.54
N GLU A 105 -3.80 14.95 1.13
CA GLU A 105 -4.07 16.25 0.50
C GLU A 105 -3.88 17.42 1.48
N GLN A 106 -4.35 17.27 2.73
CA GLN A 106 -4.14 18.29 3.77
C GLN A 106 -2.65 18.50 4.08
N ASP A 107 -1.87 17.42 4.13
CA ASP A 107 -0.44 17.49 4.48
C ASP A 107 0.42 18.02 3.32
N THR A 108 0.09 17.66 2.07
CA THR A 108 0.89 18.01 0.90
C THR A 108 0.40 19.25 0.16
N GLY A 109 -0.84 19.70 0.44
CA GLY A 109 -1.53 20.73 -0.34
C GLY A 109 -1.84 20.30 -1.78
N GLN A 110 -1.70 19.01 -2.10
CA GLN A 110 -1.95 18.45 -3.43
C GLN A 110 -2.97 17.30 -3.33
N PRO A 111 -4.03 17.30 -4.15
CA PRO A 111 -5.00 16.20 -4.14
C PRO A 111 -4.32 14.90 -4.59
N ALA A 112 -4.75 13.79 -4.00
CA ALA A 112 -4.36 12.47 -4.49
C ALA A 112 -4.85 12.31 -5.93
N ARG A 113 -3.92 12.28 -6.88
CA ARG A 113 -4.22 12.03 -8.29
C ARG A 113 -3.95 10.58 -8.59
N PHE A 114 -4.85 9.94 -9.32
CA PHE A 114 -4.66 8.58 -9.80
C PHE A 114 -4.39 8.60 -11.30
N HIS A 115 -3.33 7.94 -11.76
CA HIS A 115 -2.91 7.88 -13.15
C HIS A 115 -4.04 7.38 -14.06
N TYR A 116 -4.74 6.32 -13.66
CA TYR A 116 -5.83 5.74 -14.46
C TYR A 116 -7.07 6.65 -14.59
N ILE A 117 -7.27 7.61 -13.66
CA ILE A 117 -8.40 8.57 -13.70
C ILE A 117 -7.96 9.92 -14.29
N HIS A 118 -6.76 10.37 -13.96
CA HIS A 118 -6.31 11.76 -14.18
C HIS A 118 -5.16 11.88 -15.18
N GLY A 119 -4.69 10.76 -15.77
CA GLY A 119 -3.53 10.69 -16.66
C GLY A 119 -2.20 11.01 -15.99
N THR A 120 -2.21 11.26 -14.68
CA THR A 120 -1.07 11.68 -13.84
C THR A 120 -1.31 11.25 -12.38
N GLY A 121 -0.25 11.13 -11.59
CA GLY A 121 -0.34 10.72 -10.17
C GLY A 121 -0.19 9.21 -9.95
N TYR A 122 -0.71 8.71 -8.83
CA TYR A 122 -0.71 7.31 -8.39
C TYR A 122 -1.29 6.38 -9.44
N GLU A 123 -0.52 5.46 -10.03
CA GLU A 123 -1.16 4.22 -10.46
C GLU A 123 -1.71 3.58 -9.17
N ILE A 124 -2.84 2.90 -9.19
CA ILE A 124 -3.30 2.14 -8.02
C ILE A 124 -4.21 1.10 -8.64
N PHE A 125 -3.74 -0.14 -8.64
CA PHE A 125 -4.52 -1.26 -9.14
C PHE A 125 -5.39 -1.80 -8.00
N MET A 126 -6.63 -1.34 -7.95
CA MET A 126 -7.67 -1.90 -7.08
C MET A 126 -8.64 -2.70 -7.93
N VAL A 127 -8.55 -4.03 -7.84
CA VAL A 127 -9.49 -4.94 -8.50
C VAL A 127 -10.45 -5.50 -7.45
N ASP A 128 -11.74 -5.21 -7.59
CA ASP A 128 -12.80 -5.88 -6.84
C ASP A 128 -12.85 -7.36 -7.23
N GLY A 129 -12.69 -8.25 -6.25
CA GLY A 129 -13.08 -9.64 -6.36
C GLY A 129 -14.45 -9.84 -5.71
N HIS A 130 -15.49 -9.99 -6.52
CA HIS A 130 -16.77 -10.52 -6.07
C HIS A 130 -16.56 -12.01 -5.72
N GLY A 131 -16.49 -12.30 -4.42
CA GLY A 131 -16.66 -13.65 -3.90
C GLY A 131 -18.15 -14.02 -3.92
N SER A 132 -18.49 -15.06 -4.67
CA SER A 132 -19.77 -15.77 -4.69
C SER A 132 -20.26 -16.20 -3.31
#